data_AF-A0A2A2Q896-F1
#
_entry.id   AF-A0A2A2Q896-F1
#
_cell.length_a   1.000
_cell.length_b   1.000
_cell.length_c   1.000
_cell.angle_alpha   90.00
_cell.angle_beta   90.00
_cell.angle_gamma   90.00
#
_symmetry.space_group_name_H-M   'P 1'
#
loop_
_entity.id
_entity.type
_entity.pdbx_description
1 polymer ?
#
loop_
_entity_poly.entity_id
_entity_poly.type
_entity_poly.pdbx_seq_one_letter_code
_entity_poly.pdbx_strand_id
1 'polypeptide(L)'
;MAFSGRANGEPVGNQPRRIASAQPKEFGPLYPPLSHPCVESHRQRIRLPPPTNLRYPPHSHYPFHMLIRLPLLSFSTPAKICRLVLFVTMLLSSSVWAAKPLTKIEGCILIPTEWADGDSFLVRTPDREEFTVRLYGADCIEWHVTDATDERRLRAQRRYFGITAIDPEARRAIELAKGFGEAAAKHVKSELSQPFTIYTAFSNALGDGKHKRVYAFIETSKGTDLASDLVLAGLARAFGVSRQTHDGRSKDEYRAHLDDLELQSVSARRGIWSKTNWSTLPEERRAQRAEDEELAIALGDAPLAVGQTIDPNAAARDELMLLPGIGEGLANRIIEHRPYATPADLLNVPGIGPATLAKIRPHLRLSNR
;
A
#
# COMPACT_ATOMS: atom_id res chain seq x y z
N MET A 1 43.30 50.95 58.50
CA MET A 1 42.45 50.32 59.54
C MET A 1 42.39 48.83 59.19
N ALA A 2 43.19 47.95 59.81
CA ALA A 2 42.88 47.24 61.06
C ALA A 2 41.51 46.51 60.99
N PHE A 3 41.32 45.21 61.21
CA PHE A 3 42.15 44.11 61.71
C PHE A 3 41.45 42.77 61.34
N SER A 4 42.20 41.67 61.51
CA SER A 4 41.98 40.23 61.26
C SER A 4 40.70 39.53 61.73
N GLY A 5 40.47 38.30 61.22
CA GLY A 5 40.07 37.18 62.09
C GLY A 5 39.27 36.02 61.44
N ARG A 6 39.96 34.93 61.08
CA ARG A 6 39.38 33.57 60.96
C ARG A 6 39.03 33.02 62.35
N ALA A 7 38.01 32.14 62.44
CA ALA A 7 38.15 30.74 62.89
C ALA A 7 36.89 30.16 63.58
N ASN A 8 36.50 28.97 63.09
CA ASN A 8 36.14 27.73 63.81
C ASN A 8 34.90 27.63 64.72
N GLY A 9 34.13 26.55 64.52
CA GLY A 9 33.26 25.96 65.55
C GLY A 9 32.17 25.04 65.00
N GLU A 10 32.46 23.74 64.93
CA GLU A 10 31.51 22.63 64.66
C GLU A 10 30.45 22.42 65.79
N PRO A 11 29.77 21.26 65.90
CA PRO A 11 28.57 20.85 65.18
C PRO A 11 27.39 20.65 66.14
N VAL A 12 26.14 20.64 65.65
CA VAL A 12 25.00 20.19 66.47
C VAL A 12 24.23 19.14 65.70
N GLY A 13 24.47 17.88 66.05
CA GLY A 13 23.52 16.82 65.80
C GLY A 13 22.33 16.96 66.75
N ASN A 14 21.10 16.77 66.25
CA ASN A 14 20.04 16.27 67.10
C ASN A 14 18.95 15.54 66.30
N GLN A 15 18.41 14.54 66.99
CA GLN A 15 17.60 13.39 66.57
C GLN A 15 16.24 13.71 65.92
N PRO A 16 15.63 12.72 65.23
CA PRO A 16 14.40 12.90 64.46
C PRO A 16 13.17 13.04 65.35
N ARG A 17 12.35 14.08 65.10
CA ARG A 17 11.02 14.21 65.69
C ARG A 17 10.04 13.28 64.96
N ARG A 18 9.50 12.34 65.73
CA ARG A 18 8.27 11.59 65.42
C ARG A 18 7.16 12.56 65.03
N ILE A 19 6.63 12.39 63.82
CA ILE A 19 5.34 12.95 63.43
C ILE A 19 4.36 11.78 63.40
N ALA A 20 3.25 11.97 64.10
CA ALA A 20 2.21 11.00 64.34
C ALA A 20 1.58 10.46 63.05
N SER A 21 1.32 9.17 63.05
CA SER A 21 0.58 8.41 62.05
C SER A 21 -0.86 8.95 61.91
N ALA A 22 -1.11 9.73 60.86
CA ALA A 22 -2.44 9.97 60.38
C ALA A 22 -2.86 8.78 59.49
N GLN A 23 -3.90 8.07 59.93
CA GLN A 23 -4.55 7.00 59.17
C GLN A 23 -5.01 7.53 57.80
N PRO A 24 -4.80 6.79 56.69
CA PRO A 24 -5.34 7.19 55.41
C PRO A 24 -6.88 7.09 55.45
N LYS A 25 -7.56 8.18 55.14
CA LYS A 25 -8.99 8.16 54.81
C LYS A 25 -9.15 7.36 53.51
N GLU A 26 -9.71 6.17 53.62
CA GLU A 26 -10.14 5.38 52.47
C GLU A 26 -11.14 6.19 51.65
N PHE A 27 -10.74 6.59 50.44
CA PHE A 27 -11.67 7.04 49.41
C PHE A 27 -12.32 5.80 48.81
N GLY A 28 -13.56 5.54 49.20
CA GLY A 28 -14.39 4.49 48.62
C GLY A 28 -14.61 4.71 47.12
N PRO A 29 -14.91 3.62 46.37
CA PRO A 29 -15.06 3.68 44.92
C PRO A 29 -16.22 4.58 44.50
N LEU A 30 -15.96 5.43 43.52
CA LEU A 30 -16.88 6.39 42.94
C LEU A 30 -17.85 5.72 41.95
N TYR A 31 -18.41 4.55 42.29
CA TYR A 31 -19.51 3.89 41.57
C TYR A 31 -20.28 2.95 42.53
N PRO A 32 -21.62 2.89 42.48
CA PRO A 32 -22.40 2.03 43.37
C PRO A 32 -22.18 0.54 43.04
N PRO A 33 -22.29 -0.37 44.02
CA PRO A 33 -22.16 -1.81 43.79
C PRO A 33 -23.36 -2.34 43.00
N LEU A 34 -23.09 -3.11 41.94
CA LEU A 34 -24.11 -3.89 41.24
C LEU A 34 -24.64 -4.97 42.17
N SER A 35 -25.86 -4.78 42.67
CA SER A 35 -26.63 -5.82 43.34
C SER A 35 -26.99 -6.91 42.33
N HIS A 36 -26.42 -8.10 42.49
CA HIS A 36 -26.93 -9.32 41.86
C HIS A 36 -28.26 -9.71 42.51
N PRO A 37 -29.38 -9.81 41.75
CA PRO A 37 -30.49 -10.61 42.19
C PRO A 37 -30.16 -12.09 41.93
N CYS A 38 -30.20 -12.87 43.00
CA CYS A 38 -30.37 -14.32 42.95
C CYS A 38 -31.63 -14.62 42.11
N VAL A 39 -31.47 -15.25 40.94
CA VAL A 39 -32.60 -15.77 40.17
C VAL A 39 -32.68 -17.27 40.40
N GLU A 40 -33.63 -17.61 41.25
CA GLU A 40 -34.18 -18.93 41.48
C GLU A 40 -34.61 -19.57 40.16
N SER A 41 -34.29 -20.85 39.98
CA SER A 41 -34.51 -21.57 38.73
C SER A 41 -35.99 -21.73 38.41
N HIS A 42 -36.50 -20.95 37.47
CA HIS A 42 -37.74 -21.26 36.76
C HIS A 42 -37.40 -21.61 35.31
N ARG A 43 -37.35 -22.93 35.04
CA ARG A 43 -37.23 -23.51 33.71
C ARG A 43 -38.53 -23.24 32.93
N GLN A 44 -38.70 -22.03 32.41
CA GLN A 44 -39.63 -21.82 31.29
C GLN A 44 -38.93 -22.32 30.02
N ARG A 45 -39.37 -23.50 29.56
CA ARG A 45 -39.02 -24.01 28.23
C ARG A 45 -39.54 -23.03 27.19
N ILE A 46 -38.66 -22.20 26.64
CA ILE A 46 -38.90 -21.56 25.35
C ILE A 46 -38.93 -22.71 24.33
N ARG A 47 -40.14 -23.08 23.89
CA ARG A 47 -40.31 -23.97 22.73
C ARG A 47 -39.84 -23.20 21.51
N LEU A 48 -38.64 -23.52 21.03
CA LEU A 48 -38.26 -23.18 19.67
C LEU A 48 -39.26 -23.84 18.71
N PRO A 49 -39.83 -23.12 17.73
CA PRO A 49 -40.62 -23.76 16.69
C PRO A 49 -39.74 -24.77 15.93
N PRO A 50 -40.31 -25.89 15.45
CA PRO A 50 -39.57 -26.86 14.65
C PRO A 50 -39.01 -26.17 13.40
N PRO A 51 -37.88 -26.66 12.84
CA PRO A 51 -37.29 -26.05 11.66
C PRO A 51 -38.30 -26.09 10.51
N THR A 52 -38.85 -24.92 10.17
CA THR A 52 -39.57 -24.72 8.92
C THR A 52 -38.59 -24.99 7.79
N ASN A 53 -38.92 -25.97 6.96
CA ASN A 53 -38.28 -26.24 5.67
C ASN A 53 -38.29 -24.96 4.83
N LEU A 54 -37.25 -24.14 4.96
CA LEU A 54 -36.92 -23.10 4.00
C LEU A 54 -36.44 -23.81 2.74
N ARG A 55 -37.41 -24.05 1.84
CA ARG A 55 -37.15 -24.40 0.46
C ARG A 55 -36.27 -23.31 -0.15
N TYR A 56 -35.04 -23.67 -0.46
CA TYR A 56 -34.23 -22.90 -1.41
C TYR A 56 -35.01 -22.75 -2.71
N PRO A 57 -34.99 -21.57 -3.37
CA PRO A 57 -35.57 -21.44 -4.69
C PRO A 57 -34.86 -22.42 -5.64
N PRO A 58 -35.58 -23.12 -6.53
CA PRO A 58 -34.96 -24.03 -7.46
C PRO A 58 -34.04 -23.25 -8.39
N HIS A 59 -32.85 -23.80 -8.64
CA HIS A 59 -31.96 -23.38 -9.71
C HIS A 59 -32.77 -23.22 -11.00
N SER A 60 -32.76 -22.00 -11.54
CA SER A 60 -33.27 -21.71 -12.88
C SER A 60 -32.38 -22.45 -13.89
N HIS A 61 -32.80 -23.67 -14.23
CA HIS A 61 -32.39 -24.37 -15.43
C HIS A 61 -32.83 -23.53 -16.64
N TYR A 62 -31.86 -22.97 -17.36
CA TYR A 62 -32.08 -22.47 -18.71
C TYR A 62 -32.41 -23.65 -19.64
N PRO A 63 -33.54 -23.66 -20.36
CA PRO A 63 -33.78 -24.64 -21.40
C PRO A 63 -33.04 -24.18 -22.67
N PHE A 64 -31.83 -24.67 -22.89
CA PHE A 64 -31.16 -24.61 -24.18
C PHE A 64 -31.60 -25.83 -25.02
N HIS A 65 -32.75 -25.71 -25.68
CA HIS A 65 -33.06 -26.50 -26.87
C HIS A 65 -33.66 -25.57 -27.93
N MET A 66 -32.81 -24.72 -28.50
CA MET A 66 -33.08 -24.13 -29.81
C MET A 66 -32.45 -25.04 -30.86
N LEU A 67 -33.31 -25.80 -31.54
CA LEU A 67 -32.97 -26.50 -32.79
C LEU A 67 -32.57 -25.48 -33.84
N ILE A 68 -31.28 -25.19 -33.96
CA ILE A 68 -30.72 -24.55 -35.16
C ILE A 68 -30.42 -25.67 -36.16
N ARG A 69 -31.21 -25.72 -37.24
CA ARG A 69 -30.87 -26.46 -38.46
C ARG A 69 -29.54 -25.92 -38.97
N LEU A 70 -28.48 -26.74 -38.93
CA LEU A 70 -27.28 -26.51 -39.74
C LEU A 70 -27.66 -26.67 -41.23
N PRO A 71 -27.38 -25.70 -42.11
CA PRO A 71 -27.32 -25.99 -43.52
C PRO A 71 -26.06 -26.83 -43.75
N LEU A 72 -26.25 -28.00 -44.37
CA LEU A 72 -25.16 -28.78 -44.95
C LEU A 72 -24.47 -27.92 -46.02
N LEU A 73 -23.39 -27.24 -45.64
CA LEU A 73 -22.47 -26.62 -46.60
C LEU A 73 -21.54 -27.72 -47.11
N SER A 74 -21.78 -28.12 -48.35
CA SER A 74 -20.93 -28.99 -49.14
C SER A 74 -19.50 -28.41 -49.21
N PHE A 75 -18.55 -29.10 -48.59
CA PHE A 75 -17.12 -28.78 -48.73
C PHE A 75 -16.65 -29.21 -50.11
N SER A 76 -16.54 -28.27 -51.03
CA SER A 76 -15.74 -28.42 -52.24
C SER A 76 -14.57 -27.44 -52.19
N THR A 77 -13.40 -27.97 -51.81
CA THR A 77 -12.07 -27.75 -52.41
C THR A 77 -10.94 -27.82 -51.36
N PRO A 78 -9.84 -28.56 -51.64
CA PRO A 78 -8.74 -28.83 -50.69
C PRO A 78 -7.84 -27.61 -50.39
N ALA A 79 -8.03 -26.47 -51.07
CA ALA A 79 -7.16 -25.29 -50.92
C ALA A 79 -7.45 -24.46 -49.64
N LYS A 80 -8.60 -24.65 -48.98
CA LYS A 80 -8.98 -23.85 -47.78
C LYS A 80 -8.48 -24.46 -46.46
N ILE A 81 -8.13 -25.74 -46.45
CA ILE A 81 -7.62 -26.43 -45.24
C ILE A 81 -6.17 -26.03 -44.95
N CYS A 82 -5.33 -25.82 -45.98
CA CYS A 82 -3.95 -25.33 -45.79
C CYS A 82 -3.85 -23.90 -45.24
N ARG A 83 -4.83 -23.02 -45.53
CA ARG A 83 -4.83 -21.65 -44.98
C ARG A 83 -5.30 -21.56 -43.52
N LEU A 84 -6.13 -22.51 -43.07
CA LEU A 84 -6.61 -22.54 -41.68
C LEU A 84 -5.54 -23.09 -40.72
N VAL A 85 -4.73 -24.08 -41.16
CA VAL A 85 -3.64 -24.64 -40.35
C VAL A 85 -2.47 -23.65 -40.21
N LEU A 86 -2.20 -22.81 -41.23
CA LEU A 86 -1.16 -21.77 -41.14
C LEU A 86 -1.56 -20.55 -40.27
N PHE A 87 -2.86 -20.29 -40.08
CA PHE A 87 -3.34 -19.18 -39.25
C PHE A 87 -3.39 -19.54 -37.75
N VAL A 88 -3.62 -20.82 -37.42
CA VAL A 88 -3.66 -21.28 -36.02
C VAL A 88 -2.26 -21.42 -35.43
N THR A 89 -1.22 -21.71 -36.23
CA THR A 89 0.16 -21.75 -35.73
C THR A 89 0.78 -20.37 -35.53
N MET A 90 0.26 -19.32 -36.20
CA MET A 90 0.75 -17.94 -36.05
C MET A 90 0.11 -17.17 -34.88
N LEU A 91 -0.93 -17.73 -34.24
CA LEU A 91 -1.60 -17.18 -33.05
C LEU A 91 -1.01 -17.68 -31.71
N LEU A 92 -0.07 -18.63 -31.75
CA LEU A 92 0.56 -19.21 -30.55
C LEU A 92 1.86 -18.54 -30.11
N SER A 93 2.37 -17.56 -30.87
CA SER A 93 3.49 -16.70 -30.46
C SER A 93 2.99 -15.40 -29.83
N SER A 94 1.96 -15.51 -28.97
CA SER A 94 1.72 -14.47 -27.98
C SER A 94 2.85 -14.58 -26.96
N SER A 95 3.97 -13.92 -27.23
CA SER A 95 5.02 -13.70 -26.25
C SER A 95 4.40 -12.90 -25.11
N VAL A 96 3.85 -13.60 -24.11
CA VAL A 96 3.53 -13.01 -22.82
C VAL A 96 4.87 -12.47 -22.32
N TRP A 97 5.02 -11.15 -22.37
CA TRP A 97 6.18 -10.47 -21.80
C TRP A 97 6.15 -10.72 -20.30
N ALA A 98 6.76 -11.83 -19.87
CA ALA A 98 6.88 -12.16 -18.48
C ALA A 98 7.73 -11.08 -17.79
N ALA A 99 7.27 -10.60 -16.63
CA ALA A 99 8.06 -9.68 -15.83
C ALA A 99 9.45 -10.30 -15.57
N LYS A 100 10.51 -9.47 -15.61
CA LYS A 100 11.87 -9.96 -15.37
C LYS A 100 11.91 -10.82 -14.09
N PRO A 101 12.53 -12.01 -14.15
CA PRO A 101 12.60 -12.90 -12.99
C PRO A 101 13.35 -12.22 -11.83
N LEU A 102 13.04 -12.63 -10.60
CA LEU A 102 13.79 -12.18 -9.43
C LEU A 102 15.13 -12.90 -9.38
N THR A 103 16.20 -12.14 -9.25
CA THR A 103 17.52 -12.63 -8.89
C THR A 103 17.63 -12.72 -7.38
N LYS A 104 18.04 -13.88 -6.86
CA LYS A 104 18.37 -14.10 -5.45
C LYS A 104 19.84 -13.77 -5.22
N ILE A 105 20.13 -12.90 -4.25
CA ILE A 105 21.48 -12.53 -3.83
C ILE A 105 21.58 -12.73 -2.33
N GLU A 106 22.36 -13.74 -1.92
CA GLU A 106 22.57 -14.10 -0.52
C GLU A 106 23.79 -13.39 0.04
N GLY A 107 23.86 -13.21 1.36
CA GLY A 107 25.02 -12.64 2.02
C GLY A 107 25.20 -11.14 1.80
N CYS A 108 24.11 -10.42 1.49
CA CYS A 108 24.11 -8.97 1.40
C CYS A 108 24.24 -8.33 2.77
N ILE A 109 24.86 -7.16 2.83
CA ILE A 109 25.03 -6.38 4.06
C ILE A 109 24.43 -4.98 3.90
N LEU A 110 23.95 -4.43 5.01
CA LEU A 110 23.47 -3.05 5.08
C LEU A 110 24.68 -2.11 5.15
N ILE A 111 24.74 -1.10 4.29
CA ILE A 111 25.74 -0.04 4.36
C ILE A 111 25.13 1.16 5.07
N PRO A 112 25.67 1.55 6.24
CA PRO A 112 25.14 2.70 6.97
C PRO A 112 25.28 3.98 6.15
N THR A 113 24.17 4.70 5.99
CA THR A 113 24.13 6.04 5.40
C THR A 113 23.27 6.95 6.26
N GLU A 114 23.56 8.26 6.24
CA GLU A 114 22.79 9.23 7.02
C GLU A 114 21.36 9.44 6.48
N TRP A 115 21.15 9.14 5.20
CA TRP A 115 19.86 9.29 4.50
C TRP A 115 19.01 8.03 4.52
N ALA A 116 19.54 6.88 4.98
CA ALA A 116 18.79 5.63 4.99
C ALA A 116 17.53 5.76 5.86
N ASP A 117 16.41 5.32 5.32
CA ASP A 117 15.13 5.27 6.02
C ASP A 117 14.66 3.82 6.20
N GLY A 118 13.41 3.64 6.63
CA GLY A 118 12.85 2.30 6.88
C GLY A 118 12.51 1.50 5.62
N ASP A 119 12.38 2.11 4.45
CA ASP A 119 11.99 1.41 3.22
C ASP A 119 12.99 1.60 2.06
N SER A 120 14.01 2.42 2.25
CA SER A 120 15.01 2.82 1.28
C SER A 120 16.39 2.93 1.92
N PHE A 121 17.33 2.07 1.52
CA PHE A 121 18.66 2.02 2.13
C PHE A 121 19.71 1.42 1.19
N LEU A 122 20.99 1.73 1.47
CA LEU A 122 22.13 1.24 0.69
C LEU A 122 22.52 -0.16 1.15
N VAL A 123 22.73 -1.06 0.18
CA VAL A 123 23.20 -2.41 0.44
C VAL A 123 24.48 -2.68 -0.34
N ARG A 124 25.26 -3.65 0.14
CA ARG A 124 26.40 -4.20 -0.60
C ARG A 124 26.26 -5.71 -0.73
N THR A 125 26.49 -6.21 -1.93
CA THR A 125 26.46 -7.63 -2.28
C THR A 125 27.82 -8.31 -2.00
N PRO A 126 27.90 -9.65 -2.02
CA PRO A 126 29.17 -10.38 -1.82
C PRO A 126 30.26 -10.05 -2.85
N ASP A 127 29.87 -9.72 -4.08
CA ASP A 127 30.75 -9.27 -5.17
C ASP A 127 31.12 -7.78 -5.08
N ARG A 128 30.77 -7.12 -3.96
CA ARG A 128 31.07 -5.73 -3.63
C ARG A 128 30.37 -4.69 -4.50
N GLU A 129 29.29 -5.05 -5.18
CA GLU A 129 28.40 -4.08 -5.81
C GLU A 129 27.55 -3.37 -4.75
N GLU A 130 27.32 -2.07 -4.97
CA GLU A 130 26.47 -1.26 -4.10
C GLU A 130 25.31 -0.66 -4.89
N PHE A 131 24.12 -0.73 -4.31
CA PHE A 131 22.93 -0.09 -4.87
C PHE A 131 21.91 0.21 -3.78
N THR A 132 21.02 1.15 -4.06
CA THR A 132 19.94 1.48 -3.13
C THR A 132 18.77 0.55 -3.36
N VAL A 133 18.30 -0.09 -2.30
CA VAL A 133 17.04 -0.85 -2.30
C VAL A 133 15.90 0.09 -1.95
N ARG A 134 14.75 -0.07 -2.62
CA ARG A 134 13.42 0.36 -2.15
C ARG A 134 12.60 -0.91 -1.91
N LEU A 135 11.95 -1.02 -0.76
CA LEU A 135 11.12 -2.18 -0.47
C LEU A 135 9.89 -2.23 -1.40
N TYR A 136 9.50 -3.43 -1.81
CA TYR A 136 8.14 -3.65 -2.32
C TYR A 136 7.15 -3.66 -1.15
N GLY A 137 5.97 -3.08 -1.37
CA GLY A 137 4.80 -3.23 -0.49
C GLY A 137 4.81 -2.47 0.85
N ALA A 138 5.92 -1.87 1.27
CA ALA A 138 6.01 -1.06 2.48
C ALA A 138 6.37 0.40 2.15
N ASP A 139 5.75 1.33 2.89
CA ASP A 139 6.08 2.76 2.88
C ASP A 139 6.21 3.29 4.31
N CYS A 140 7.40 3.79 4.67
CA CYS A 140 7.69 4.35 5.99
C CYS A 140 7.45 5.86 6.03
N ILE A 141 7.27 6.42 7.22
CA ILE A 141 7.15 7.87 7.38
C ILE A 141 8.43 8.56 6.90
N GLU A 142 8.26 9.56 6.03
CA GLU A 142 9.33 10.44 5.56
C GLU A 142 9.89 11.25 6.73
N TRP A 143 11.19 11.15 6.98
CA TRP A 143 11.85 11.86 8.08
C TRP A 143 13.00 12.75 7.63
N HIS A 144 13.47 12.59 6.40
CA HIS A 144 14.42 13.49 5.75
C HIS A 144 13.66 14.47 4.85
N VAL A 145 12.96 15.42 5.48
CA VAL A 145 12.23 16.45 4.73
C VAL A 145 13.17 17.57 4.31
N THR A 146 13.52 17.61 3.02
CA THR A 146 14.45 18.60 2.47
C THR A 146 13.80 19.55 1.46
N ASP A 147 12.71 19.11 0.82
CA ASP A 147 11.99 19.91 -0.16
C ASP A 147 10.45 19.82 -0.03
N ALA A 148 9.75 20.52 -0.93
CA ALA A 148 8.29 20.54 -0.96
C ALA A 148 7.64 19.21 -1.38
N THR A 149 8.39 18.32 -2.04
CA THR A 149 7.94 16.97 -2.38
C THR A 149 7.95 16.09 -1.14
N ASP A 150 9.03 16.13 -0.37
CA ASP A 150 9.15 15.40 0.90
C ASP A 150 8.09 15.87 1.90
N GLU A 151 7.85 17.18 1.97
CA GLU A 151 6.81 17.78 2.82
C GLU A 151 5.41 17.26 2.46
N ARG A 152 5.11 17.15 1.16
CA ARG A 152 3.86 16.55 0.67
C ARG A 152 3.74 15.07 1.04
N ARG A 153 4.82 14.29 0.90
CA ARG A 153 4.83 12.86 1.30
C ARG A 153 4.56 12.71 2.79
N LEU A 154 5.26 13.46 3.63
CA LEU A 154 5.08 13.45 5.08
C LEU A 154 3.63 13.82 5.46
N ARG A 155 3.06 14.86 4.85
CA ARG A 155 1.66 15.25 5.06
C ARG A 155 0.70 14.11 4.71
N ALA A 156 0.86 13.48 3.55
CA ALA A 156 0.02 12.37 3.12
C ALA A 156 0.10 11.16 4.06
N GLN A 157 1.30 10.81 4.51
CA GLN A 157 1.50 9.70 5.44
C GLN A 157 0.92 10.02 6.83
N ARG A 158 1.07 11.25 7.34
CA ARG A 158 0.44 11.67 8.61
C ARG A 158 -1.09 11.53 8.56
N ARG A 159 -1.71 11.95 7.46
CA ARG A 159 -3.16 11.78 7.24
C ARG A 159 -3.56 10.31 7.10
N TYR A 160 -2.71 9.49 6.49
CA TYR A 160 -2.94 8.05 6.38
C TYR A 160 -3.08 7.38 7.75
N PHE A 161 -2.19 7.72 8.69
CA PHE A 161 -2.19 7.18 10.05
C PHE A 161 -3.10 7.95 11.03
N GLY A 162 -3.70 9.06 10.62
CA GLY A 162 -4.54 9.89 11.49
C GLY A 162 -3.76 10.54 12.62
N ILE A 163 -2.54 11.00 12.32
CA ILE A 163 -1.61 11.61 13.29
C ILE A 163 -1.27 13.06 12.94
N THR A 164 -2.03 13.70 12.05
CA THR A 164 -1.80 15.10 11.69
C THR A 164 -1.81 15.99 12.95
N ALA A 165 -2.76 15.77 13.86
CA ALA A 165 -2.90 16.50 15.12
C ALA A 165 -2.50 15.68 16.36
N ILE A 166 -1.44 14.86 16.26
CA ILE A 166 -0.88 14.11 17.39
C ILE A 166 -0.43 15.01 18.55
N ASP A 167 -0.06 16.26 18.25
CA ASP A 167 0.27 17.32 19.20
C ASP A 167 -0.43 18.62 18.73
N PRO A 168 -0.96 19.47 19.64
CA PRO A 168 -1.55 20.75 19.28
C PRO A 168 -0.58 21.70 18.58
N GLU A 169 0.72 21.60 18.87
CA GLU A 169 1.75 22.39 18.21
C GLU A 169 2.24 21.69 16.93
N ALA A 170 2.06 22.35 15.78
CA ALA A 170 2.41 21.79 14.47
C ALA A 170 3.87 21.31 14.39
N ARG A 171 4.81 22.07 14.98
CA ARG A 171 6.23 21.70 15.01
C ARG A 171 6.45 20.39 15.75
N ARG A 172 5.86 20.23 16.94
CA ARG A 172 5.96 19.00 17.74
C ARG A 172 5.27 17.83 17.05
N ALA A 173 4.12 18.07 16.42
CA ALA A 173 3.43 17.04 15.65
C ALA A 173 4.26 16.51 14.47
N ILE A 174 4.95 17.41 13.76
CA ILE A 174 5.88 17.04 12.67
C ILE A 174 7.07 16.25 13.22
N GLU A 175 7.71 16.70 14.29
CA GLU A 175 8.86 16.01 14.87
C GLU A 175 8.49 14.62 15.44
N LEU A 176 7.30 14.49 16.06
CA LEU A 176 6.79 13.19 16.49
C LEU A 176 6.53 12.25 15.30
N ALA A 177 5.98 12.78 14.20
CA ALA A 177 5.80 11.98 12.98
C ALA A 177 7.14 11.49 12.43
N LYS A 178 8.12 12.40 12.25
CA LYS A 178 9.47 12.07 11.78
C LYS A 178 10.17 11.06 12.69
N GLY A 179 9.93 11.12 14.00
CA GLY A 179 10.43 10.13 14.96
C GLY A 179 9.99 8.69 14.66
N PHE A 180 8.84 8.48 14.01
CA PHE A 180 8.44 7.15 13.55
C PHE A 180 9.23 6.69 12.32
N GLY A 181 9.58 7.60 11.40
CA GLY A 181 10.49 7.29 10.29
C GLY A 181 11.89 6.91 10.79
N GLU A 182 12.40 7.66 11.77
CA GLU A 182 13.67 7.33 12.44
C GLU A 182 13.59 5.97 13.16
N ALA A 183 12.47 5.67 13.81
CA ALA A 183 12.25 4.37 14.46
C ALA A 183 12.24 3.21 13.44
N ALA A 184 11.65 3.40 12.26
CA ALA A 184 11.67 2.42 11.17
C ALA A 184 13.11 2.19 10.67
N ALA A 185 13.90 3.25 10.47
CA ALA A 185 15.30 3.14 10.08
C ALA A 185 16.15 2.37 11.12
N LYS A 186 15.94 2.64 12.42
CA LYS A 186 16.58 1.92 13.52
C LYS A 186 16.17 0.44 13.53
N HIS A 187 14.91 0.15 13.27
CA HIS A 187 14.39 -1.21 13.18
C HIS A 187 15.05 -2.00 12.05
N VAL A 188 15.12 -1.42 10.85
CA VAL A 188 15.85 -2.01 9.71
C VAL A 188 17.31 -2.27 10.05
N LYS A 189 18.00 -1.30 10.67
CA LYS A 189 19.40 -1.47 11.08
C LYS A 189 19.60 -2.64 12.05
N SER A 190 18.63 -2.87 12.93
CA SER A 190 18.64 -4.00 13.87
C SER A 190 18.41 -5.33 13.14
N GLU A 191 17.34 -5.41 12.33
CA GLU A 191 16.95 -6.65 11.63
C GLU A 191 17.96 -7.06 10.55
N LEU A 192 18.67 -6.10 9.96
CA LEU A 192 19.70 -6.32 8.94
C LEU A 192 21.13 -6.25 9.50
N SER A 193 21.30 -6.44 10.81
CA SER A 193 22.61 -6.47 11.46
C SER A 193 23.45 -7.71 11.09
N GLN A 194 22.79 -8.77 10.62
CA GLN A 194 23.42 -9.97 10.05
C GLN A 194 23.24 -9.99 8.54
N PRO A 195 24.09 -10.72 7.79
CA PRO A 195 23.90 -10.89 6.35
C PRO A 195 22.50 -11.42 6.02
N PHE A 196 21.89 -10.86 4.98
CA PHE A 196 20.51 -11.12 4.58
C PHE A 196 20.42 -11.42 3.07
N THR A 197 19.23 -11.84 2.62
CA THR A 197 18.97 -12.19 1.24
C THR A 197 18.14 -11.12 0.55
N ILE A 198 18.54 -10.74 -0.66
CA ILE A 198 17.83 -9.80 -1.52
C ILE A 198 17.22 -10.57 -2.69
N TYR A 199 15.96 -10.29 -2.99
CA TYR A 199 15.30 -10.73 -4.21
C TYR A 199 14.90 -9.51 -5.04
N THR A 200 15.58 -9.30 -6.17
CA THR A 200 15.35 -8.13 -7.03
C THR A 200 15.38 -8.49 -8.51
N ALA A 201 14.57 -7.80 -9.31
CA ALA A 201 14.68 -7.84 -10.77
C ALA A 201 15.33 -6.57 -11.35
N PHE A 202 16.03 -5.82 -10.48
CA PHE A 202 16.68 -4.55 -10.83
C PHE A 202 15.73 -3.57 -11.52
N SER A 203 14.45 -3.60 -11.13
CA SER A 203 13.44 -2.69 -11.66
C SER A 203 13.67 -1.31 -11.07
N ASN A 204 13.80 -0.30 -11.93
CA ASN A 204 14.05 1.07 -11.52
C ASN A 204 12.96 1.57 -10.57
N ALA A 205 13.36 2.11 -9.43
CA ALA A 205 12.49 2.68 -8.42
C ALA A 205 12.57 4.22 -8.41
N LEU A 206 12.88 4.86 -9.55
CA LEU A 206 12.91 6.32 -9.73
C LEU A 206 13.92 7.02 -8.79
N GLY A 207 15.19 6.59 -8.84
CA GLY A 207 16.33 7.32 -8.26
C GLY A 207 16.89 8.37 -9.22
N ASP A 208 17.86 9.16 -8.76
CA ASP A 208 18.60 10.07 -9.64
C ASP A 208 19.64 9.31 -10.50
N GLY A 209 20.21 9.98 -11.51
CA GLY A 209 21.21 9.36 -12.40
C GLY A 209 22.51 8.91 -11.71
N LYS A 210 22.74 9.30 -10.45
CA LYS A 210 23.94 8.97 -9.66
C LYS A 210 23.69 7.85 -8.63
N HIS A 211 22.44 7.63 -8.23
CA HIS A 211 22.03 6.66 -7.22
C HIS A 211 20.97 5.70 -7.77
N LYS A 212 21.42 4.56 -8.31
CA LYS A 212 20.53 3.50 -8.80
C LYS A 212 19.70 2.95 -7.63
N ARG A 213 18.41 3.30 -7.61
CA ARG A 213 17.42 2.73 -6.70
C ARG A 213 16.65 1.62 -7.41
N VAL A 214 16.62 0.44 -6.82
CA VAL A 214 15.91 -0.72 -7.34
C VAL A 214 14.92 -1.26 -6.33
N TYR A 215 13.78 -1.76 -6.81
CA TYR A 215 12.86 -2.44 -5.92
C TYR A 215 13.34 -3.84 -5.55
N ALA A 216 13.18 -4.25 -4.29
CA ALA A 216 13.52 -5.59 -3.81
C ALA A 216 12.60 -6.09 -2.69
N PHE A 217 12.50 -7.42 -2.58
CA PHE A 217 12.11 -8.08 -1.33
C PHE A 217 13.37 -8.39 -0.52
N ILE A 218 13.28 -8.30 0.80
CA ILE A 218 14.39 -8.56 1.71
C ILE A 218 13.96 -9.63 2.70
N GLU A 219 14.68 -10.74 2.70
CA GLU A 219 14.53 -11.80 3.69
C GLU A 219 15.67 -11.67 4.70
N THR A 220 15.33 -11.42 5.96
CA THR A 220 16.31 -11.28 7.04
C THR A 220 17.03 -12.60 7.32
N SER A 221 18.09 -12.57 8.13
CA SER A 221 18.79 -13.78 8.57
C SER A 221 17.90 -14.78 9.33
N LYS A 222 16.73 -14.34 9.81
CA LYS A 222 15.72 -15.15 10.49
C LYS A 222 14.70 -15.77 9.53
N GLY A 223 14.81 -15.51 8.22
CA GLY A 223 13.82 -15.92 7.22
C GLY A 223 12.55 -15.05 7.20
N THR A 224 12.61 -13.84 7.75
CA THR A 224 11.45 -12.92 7.81
C THR A 224 11.46 -11.95 6.63
N ASP A 225 10.31 -11.75 5.98
CA ASP A 225 10.13 -10.66 5.00
C ASP A 225 10.12 -9.30 5.72
N LEU A 226 11.11 -8.45 5.43
CA LEU A 226 11.31 -7.18 6.12
C LEU A 226 10.11 -6.22 5.95
N ALA A 227 9.48 -6.20 4.77
CA ALA A 227 8.31 -5.36 4.54
C ALA A 227 7.12 -5.80 5.41
N SER A 228 6.87 -7.11 5.48
CA SER A 228 5.87 -7.70 6.38
C SER A 228 6.15 -7.37 7.85
N ASP A 229 7.41 -7.45 8.28
CA ASP A 229 7.82 -7.13 9.66
C ASP A 229 7.60 -5.66 10.01
N LEU A 230 7.99 -4.72 9.15
CA LEU A 230 7.77 -3.29 9.34
C LEU A 230 6.29 -2.93 9.42
N VAL A 231 5.45 -3.52 8.56
CA VAL A 231 4.00 -3.34 8.58
C VAL A 231 3.39 -3.91 9.86
N LEU A 232 3.81 -5.12 10.27
CA LEU A 232 3.35 -5.80 11.49
C LEU A 232 3.80 -5.10 12.79
N ALA A 233 4.93 -4.40 12.76
CA ALA A 233 5.41 -3.55 13.84
C ALA A 233 4.68 -2.20 13.91
N GLY A 234 3.89 -1.85 12.89
CA GLY A 234 3.25 -0.54 12.75
C GLY A 234 4.24 0.59 12.46
N LEU A 235 5.37 0.27 11.82
CA LEU A 235 6.41 1.23 11.43
C LEU A 235 6.31 1.64 9.95
N ALA A 236 5.56 0.88 9.16
CA ALA A 236 5.23 1.17 7.78
C ALA A 236 3.73 0.95 7.52
N ARG A 237 3.22 1.57 6.46
CA ARG A 237 1.91 1.23 5.88
C ARG A 237 2.05 0.20 4.77
N ALA A 238 1.02 -0.61 4.56
CA ALA A 238 0.92 -1.51 3.42
C ALA A 238 0.69 -0.69 2.14
N PHE A 239 1.77 -0.30 1.45
CA PHE A 239 1.70 0.64 0.34
C PHE A 239 2.87 0.49 -0.64
N GLY A 240 2.62 0.90 -1.89
CA GLY A 240 3.66 1.03 -2.91
C GLY A 240 3.61 -0.05 -3.99
N VAL A 241 4.72 -0.18 -4.71
CA VAL A 241 4.83 -1.15 -5.80
C VAL A 241 4.91 -2.56 -5.22
N SER A 242 4.30 -3.52 -5.90
CA SER A 242 4.42 -4.94 -5.57
C SER A 242 4.42 -5.76 -6.86
N ARG A 243 4.89 -7.00 -6.77
CA ARG A 243 4.94 -7.98 -7.87
C ARG A 243 4.81 -9.39 -7.28
N GLN A 244 4.80 -10.42 -8.13
CA GLN A 244 4.96 -11.80 -7.67
C GLN A 244 6.25 -11.93 -6.85
N THR A 245 6.14 -12.54 -5.68
CA THR A 245 7.20 -12.74 -4.69
C THR A 245 8.09 -13.93 -5.06
N HIS A 246 9.20 -14.09 -4.35
CA HIS A 246 10.14 -15.20 -4.55
C HIS A 246 9.60 -16.55 -4.06
N ASP A 247 8.63 -16.55 -3.14
CA ASP A 247 7.97 -17.74 -2.60
C ASP A 247 6.72 -18.18 -3.41
N GLY A 248 6.45 -17.51 -4.55
CA GLY A 248 5.42 -17.88 -5.51
C GLY A 248 4.07 -17.20 -5.30
N ARG A 249 3.89 -16.42 -4.22
CA ARG A 249 2.68 -15.63 -3.99
C ARG A 249 2.48 -14.60 -5.10
N SER A 250 1.22 -14.44 -5.52
CA SER A 250 0.87 -13.46 -6.53
C SER A 250 1.02 -12.04 -5.97
N LYS A 251 1.12 -11.06 -6.87
CA LYS A 251 1.15 -9.64 -6.49
C LYS A 251 -0.03 -9.24 -5.60
N ASP A 252 -1.22 -9.73 -5.94
CA ASP A 252 -2.46 -9.36 -5.27
C ASP A 252 -2.61 -10.09 -3.93
N GLU A 253 -2.16 -11.35 -3.85
CA GLU A 253 -2.07 -12.07 -2.59
C GLU A 253 -1.10 -11.37 -1.64
N TYR A 254 0.09 -10.99 -2.10
CA TYR A 254 1.09 -10.35 -1.24
C TYR A 254 0.60 -9.03 -0.67
N ARG A 255 -0.15 -8.26 -1.47
CA ARG A 255 -0.79 -7.02 -1.01
C ARG A 255 -1.85 -7.29 0.04
N ALA A 256 -2.75 -8.25 -0.21
CA ALA A 256 -3.76 -8.62 0.76
C ALA A 256 -3.14 -9.11 2.08
N HIS A 257 -2.03 -9.85 1.99
CA HIS A 257 -1.27 -10.27 3.17
C HIS A 257 -0.73 -9.08 3.97
N LEU A 258 -0.14 -8.08 3.31
CA LEU A 258 0.32 -6.87 4.00
C LEU A 258 -0.85 -6.07 4.59
N ASP A 259 -1.99 -5.99 3.92
CA ASP A 259 -3.20 -5.36 4.45
C ASP A 259 -3.69 -6.08 5.73
N ASP A 260 -3.66 -7.41 5.76
CA ASP A 260 -4.00 -8.21 6.94
C ASP A 260 -3.02 -7.99 8.11
N LEU A 261 -1.72 -7.87 7.83
CA LEU A 261 -0.71 -7.53 8.84
C LEU A 261 -0.90 -6.11 9.37
N GLU A 262 -1.23 -5.16 8.50
CA GLU A 262 -1.55 -3.80 8.89
C GLU A 262 -2.79 -3.76 9.80
N LEU A 263 -3.83 -4.53 9.47
CA LEU A 263 -5.02 -4.67 10.31
C LEU A 263 -4.69 -5.25 11.70
N GLN A 264 -3.77 -6.21 11.77
CA GLN A 264 -3.26 -6.71 13.05
C GLN A 264 -2.54 -5.61 13.84
N SER A 265 -1.69 -4.82 13.19
CA SER A 265 -0.98 -3.68 13.80
C SER A 265 -1.93 -2.61 14.32
N VAL A 266 -2.97 -2.30 13.55
CA VAL A 266 -4.07 -1.40 13.93
C VAL A 266 -4.77 -1.90 15.18
N SER A 267 -5.22 -3.16 15.16
CA SER A 267 -5.95 -3.78 16.27
C SER A 267 -5.11 -3.79 17.55
N ALA A 268 -3.82 -4.12 17.43
CA ALA A 268 -2.87 -4.16 18.54
C ALA A 268 -2.29 -2.78 18.92
N ARG A 269 -2.67 -1.70 18.23
CA ARG A 269 -2.15 -0.33 18.42
C ARG A 269 -0.61 -0.27 18.43
N ARG A 270 0.04 -0.96 17.49
CA ARG A 270 1.51 -1.01 17.40
C ARG A 270 2.06 0.20 16.65
N GLY A 271 3.28 0.60 17.02
CA GLY A 271 4.02 1.66 16.34
C GLY A 271 3.21 2.95 16.19
N ILE A 272 3.11 3.43 14.95
CA ILE A 272 2.40 4.66 14.59
C ILE A 272 0.91 4.57 14.98
N TRP A 273 0.29 3.40 14.83
CA TRP A 273 -1.13 3.17 15.15
C TRP A 273 -1.47 3.38 16.64
N SER A 274 -0.47 3.37 17.52
CA SER A 274 -0.64 3.73 18.94
C SER A 274 -1.06 5.20 19.14
N LYS A 275 -0.82 6.05 18.14
CA LYS A 275 -1.07 7.49 18.19
C LYS A 275 -2.23 7.96 17.31
N THR A 276 -2.86 7.05 16.57
CA THR A 276 -3.96 7.39 15.68
C THR A 276 -5.12 8.02 16.43
N ASN A 277 -5.56 9.18 15.95
CA ASN A 277 -6.85 9.74 16.33
C ASN A 277 -7.95 9.14 15.44
N TRP A 278 -8.60 8.10 15.95
CA TRP A 278 -9.66 7.38 15.23
C TRP A 278 -10.87 8.25 14.88
N SER A 279 -11.11 9.33 15.63
CA SER A 279 -12.24 10.23 15.36
C SER A 279 -11.99 11.15 14.16
N THR A 280 -10.74 11.54 13.90
CA THR A 280 -10.37 12.43 12.78
C THR A 280 -9.86 11.67 11.56
N LEU A 281 -9.46 10.40 11.71
CA LEU A 281 -8.90 9.58 10.64
C LEU A 281 -9.72 9.60 9.32
N PRO A 282 -11.06 9.44 9.33
CA PRO A 282 -11.84 9.48 8.08
C PRO A 282 -11.73 10.82 7.36
N GLU A 283 -11.72 11.92 8.13
CA GLU A 283 -11.63 13.29 7.64
C GLU A 283 -10.24 13.61 7.10
N GLU A 284 -9.18 13.18 7.79
CA GLU A 284 -7.80 13.31 7.32
C GLU A 284 -7.58 12.56 6.00
N ARG A 285 -8.08 11.32 5.90
CA ARG A 285 -8.00 10.53 4.66
C ARG A 285 -8.87 11.10 3.53
N ARG A 286 -10.00 11.74 3.86
CA ARG A 286 -10.80 12.48 2.87
C ARG A 286 -10.05 13.70 2.34
N ALA A 287 -9.43 14.48 3.22
CA ALA A 287 -8.63 15.64 2.83
C ALA A 287 -7.46 15.25 1.92
N GLN A 288 -6.79 14.13 2.18
CA GLN A 288 -5.74 13.64 1.29
C GLN A 288 -6.27 13.32 -0.12
N ARG A 289 -7.40 12.60 -0.21
CA ARG A 289 -8.00 12.26 -1.52
C ARG A 289 -8.42 13.49 -2.31
N ALA A 290 -8.93 14.53 -1.65
CA ALA A 290 -9.29 15.79 -2.31
C ALA A 290 -8.05 16.53 -2.85
N GLU A 291 -6.95 16.56 -2.10
CA GLU A 291 -5.68 17.15 -2.56
C GLU A 291 -5.06 16.35 -3.72
N ASP A 292 -5.13 15.01 -3.67
CA ASP A 292 -4.68 14.14 -4.76
C ASP A 292 -5.51 14.36 -6.04
N GLU A 293 -6.83 14.56 -5.91
CA GLU A 293 -7.73 14.88 -7.03
C GLU A 293 -7.41 16.25 -7.65
N GLU A 294 -7.21 17.28 -6.82
CA GLU A 294 -6.82 18.62 -7.29
C GLU A 294 -5.46 18.58 -8.00
N LEU A 295 -4.49 17.85 -7.45
CA LEU A 295 -3.18 17.68 -8.07
C LEU A 295 -3.28 16.93 -9.41
N ALA A 296 -4.09 15.88 -9.49
CA ALA A 296 -4.34 15.17 -10.75
C ALA A 296 -4.98 16.10 -11.79
N ILE A 297 -5.92 16.96 -11.40
CA ILE A 297 -6.51 17.98 -12.28
C ILE A 297 -5.44 18.95 -12.79
N ALA A 298 -4.60 19.46 -11.89
CA ALA A 298 -3.55 20.41 -12.23
C ALA A 298 -2.48 19.81 -13.17
N LEU A 299 -2.18 18.52 -13.03
CA LEU A 299 -1.22 17.80 -13.88
C LEU A 299 -1.81 17.32 -15.21
N GLY A 300 -3.13 17.48 -15.41
CA GLY A 300 -3.81 16.90 -16.58
C GLY A 300 -3.93 15.38 -16.53
N ASP A 301 -3.74 14.79 -15.34
CA ASP A 301 -3.87 13.35 -15.04
C ASP A 301 -5.23 13.03 -14.39
N ALA A 302 -6.13 14.02 -14.27
CA ALA A 302 -7.43 13.82 -13.65
C ALA A 302 -8.26 12.78 -14.39
N PRO A 303 -8.92 11.87 -13.66
CA PRO A 303 -9.92 11.01 -14.25
C PRO A 303 -10.98 11.85 -14.95
N LEU A 304 -11.42 11.37 -16.12
CA LEU A 304 -12.56 11.97 -16.80
C LEU A 304 -13.77 12.05 -15.86
N ALA A 305 -14.48 13.17 -15.89
CA ALA A 305 -15.70 13.34 -15.12
C ALA A 305 -16.72 12.26 -15.51
N VAL A 306 -17.61 11.89 -14.58
CA VAL A 306 -18.65 10.87 -14.84
C VAL A 306 -19.46 11.25 -16.08
N GLY A 307 -19.42 10.40 -17.10
CA GLY A 307 -20.11 10.62 -18.39
C GLY A 307 -19.33 11.42 -19.43
N GLN A 308 -18.13 11.91 -19.11
CA GLN A 308 -17.26 12.55 -20.09
C GLN A 308 -16.64 11.49 -21.02
N THR A 309 -16.79 11.71 -22.32
CA THR A 309 -16.27 10.82 -23.37
C THR A 309 -15.35 11.57 -24.30
N ILE A 310 -14.28 10.92 -24.73
CA ILE A 310 -13.25 11.44 -25.64
C ILE A 310 -13.38 10.75 -26.99
N ASP A 311 -13.24 11.53 -28.07
CA ASP A 311 -13.15 10.99 -29.41
C ASP A 311 -11.70 10.67 -29.79
N PRO A 312 -11.30 9.39 -29.89
CA PRO A 312 -9.92 9.04 -30.15
C PRO A 312 -9.43 9.46 -31.54
N ASN A 313 -10.34 9.78 -32.48
CA ASN A 313 -9.99 10.29 -33.81
C ASN A 313 -9.75 11.81 -33.84
N ALA A 314 -10.31 12.56 -32.88
CA ALA A 314 -10.27 14.02 -32.88
C ALA A 314 -9.48 14.61 -31.71
N ALA A 315 -9.37 13.89 -30.59
CA ALA A 315 -8.80 14.40 -29.36
C ALA A 315 -7.33 14.80 -29.50
N ALA A 316 -6.92 15.84 -28.77
CA ALA A 316 -5.51 16.17 -28.62
C ALA A 316 -4.79 15.13 -27.76
N ARG A 317 -3.45 15.11 -27.81
CA ARG A 317 -2.63 14.20 -27.00
C ARG A 317 -2.96 14.30 -25.52
N ASP A 318 -3.03 15.53 -25.01
CA ASP A 318 -3.26 15.78 -23.58
C ASP A 318 -4.70 15.38 -23.18
N GLU A 319 -5.68 15.48 -24.08
CA GLU A 319 -7.02 14.94 -23.85
C GLU A 319 -6.98 13.40 -23.81
N LEU A 320 -6.27 12.74 -24.72
CA LEU A 320 -6.11 11.28 -24.69
C LEU A 320 -5.46 10.78 -23.40
N MET A 321 -4.58 11.58 -22.79
CA MET A 321 -3.91 11.23 -21.53
C MET A 321 -4.88 11.20 -20.33
N LEU A 322 -6.05 11.85 -20.43
CA LEU A 322 -7.11 11.74 -19.43
C LEU A 322 -7.78 10.36 -19.40
N LEU A 323 -7.58 9.55 -20.45
CA LEU A 323 -8.11 8.18 -20.49
C LEU A 323 -7.36 7.29 -19.48
N PRO A 324 -8.07 6.46 -18.69
CA PRO A 324 -7.46 5.68 -17.64
C PRO A 324 -6.40 4.71 -18.18
N GLY A 325 -5.15 4.89 -17.76
CA GLY A 325 -4.02 4.05 -18.17
C GLY A 325 -3.34 4.46 -19.49
N ILE A 326 -3.64 5.66 -20.00
CA ILE A 326 -2.99 6.23 -21.19
C ILE A 326 -2.02 7.34 -20.76
N GLY A 327 -0.72 7.05 -20.78
CA GLY A 327 0.32 8.08 -20.64
C GLY A 327 0.75 8.65 -22.00
N GLU A 328 1.63 9.64 -22.00
CA GLU A 328 2.13 10.35 -23.19
C GLU A 328 2.52 9.40 -24.34
N GLY A 329 3.30 8.36 -24.04
CA GLY A 329 3.75 7.40 -25.05
C GLY A 329 2.62 6.56 -25.67
N LEU A 330 1.56 6.25 -24.91
CA LEU A 330 0.38 5.57 -25.46
C LEU A 330 -0.50 6.56 -26.23
N ALA A 331 -0.66 7.79 -25.74
CA ALA A 331 -1.43 8.84 -26.42
C ALA A 331 -0.86 9.15 -27.82
N ASN A 332 0.46 9.28 -27.95
CA ASN A 332 1.13 9.47 -29.24
C ASN A 332 0.85 8.31 -30.20
N ARG A 333 0.96 7.06 -29.72
CA ARG A 333 0.65 5.89 -30.55
C ARG A 333 -0.82 5.84 -30.98
N ILE A 334 -1.76 6.25 -30.12
CA ILE A 334 -3.18 6.39 -30.49
C ILE A 334 -3.34 7.41 -31.61
N ILE A 335 -2.60 8.52 -31.61
CA ILE A 335 -2.67 9.53 -32.67
C ILE A 335 -2.11 8.98 -33.98
N GLU A 336 -0.96 8.30 -33.93
CA GLU A 336 -0.28 7.71 -35.09
C GLU A 336 -1.12 6.66 -35.83
N HIS A 337 -1.97 5.92 -35.11
CA HIS A 337 -2.75 4.79 -35.65
C HIS A 337 -4.19 5.19 -36.04
N ARG A 338 -4.52 6.48 -36.07
CA ARG A 338 -5.81 6.96 -36.57
C ARG A 338 -5.99 6.64 -38.06
N PRO A 339 -7.23 6.45 -38.55
CA PRO A 339 -8.50 6.53 -37.81
C PRO A 339 -9.00 5.17 -37.30
N TYR A 340 -9.91 5.23 -36.31
CA TYR A 340 -10.63 4.10 -35.73
C TYR A 340 -12.11 4.15 -36.14
N ALA A 341 -12.65 3.05 -36.65
CA ALA A 341 -14.06 2.91 -36.99
C ALA A 341 -14.88 2.39 -35.80
N THR A 342 -14.27 1.56 -34.95
CA THR A 342 -14.90 1.03 -33.73
C THR A 342 -13.95 1.16 -32.54
N PRO A 343 -14.45 1.17 -31.29
CA PRO A 343 -13.56 1.21 -30.12
C PRO A 343 -12.64 -0.02 -30.05
N ALA A 344 -13.03 -1.14 -30.67
CA ALA A 344 -12.21 -2.34 -30.73
C ALA A 344 -10.95 -2.16 -31.58
N ASP A 345 -10.95 -1.22 -32.53
CA ASP A 345 -9.82 -0.96 -33.42
C ASP A 345 -8.60 -0.42 -32.66
N LEU A 346 -8.80 0.13 -31.46
CA LEU A 346 -7.73 0.55 -30.57
C LEU A 346 -6.85 -0.63 -30.10
N LEU A 347 -7.29 -1.88 -30.22
CA LEU A 347 -6.44 -3.07 -29.97
C LEU A 347 -5.30 -3.19 -30.98
N ASN A 348 -5.39 -2.51 -32.12
CA ASN A 348 -4.31 -2.46 -33.10
C ASN A 348 -3.18 -1.51 -32.69
N VAL A 349 -3.40 -0.67 -31.67
CA VAL A 349 -2.37 0.25 -31.15
C VAL A 349 -1.42 -0.52 -30.24
N PRO A 350 -0.11 -0.58 -30.55
CA PRO A 350 0.85 -1.28 -29.71
C PRO A 350 0.81 -0.77 -28.25
N GLY A 351 0.63 -1.70 -27.31
CA GLY A 351 0.51 -1.40 -25.88
C GLY A 351 -0.93 -1.17 -25.37
N ILE A 352 -1.94 -1.19 -26.24
CA ILE A 352 -3.36 -1.28 -25.84
C ILE A 352 -3.81 -2.73 -25.95
N GLY A 353 -3.88 -3.41 -24.82
CA GLY A 353 -4.45 -4.76 -24.73
C GLY A 353 -5.94 -4.76 -24.35
N PRO A 354 -6.59 -5.94 -24.32
CA PRO A 354 -8.00 -6.07 -23.93
C PRO A 354 -8.33 -5.46 -22.57
N ALA A 355 -7.43 -5.57 -21.59
CA ALA A 355 -7.62 -4.98 -20.27
C ALA A 355 -7.60 -3.44 -20.29
N THR A 356 -6.69 -2.83 -21.07
CA THR A 356 -6.63 -1.38 -21.25
C THR A 356 -7.85 -0.89 -22.00
N LEU A 357 -8.22 -1.58 -23.11
CA LEU A 357 -9.41 -1.25 -23.87
C LEU A 357 -10.67 -1.31 -22.99
N ALA A 358 -10.84 -2.35 -22.17
CA ALA A 358 -11.99 -2.47 -21.27
C ALA A 358 -12.10 -1.29 -20.29
N LYS A 359 -10.97 -0.75 -19.83
CA LYS A 359 -10.92 0.42 -18.93
C LYS A 359 -11.26 1.71 -19.64
N ILE A 360 -10.74 1.94 -20.85
CA ILE A 360 -10.96 3.20 -21.57
C ILE A 360 -12.29 3.23 -22.34
N ARG A 361 -12.84 2.06 -22.72
CA ARG A 361 -14.06 1.95 -23.54
C ARG A 361 -15.26 2.75 -23.03
N PRO A 362 -15.57 2.81 -21.71
CA PRO A 362 -16.67 3.64 -21.19
C PRO A 362 -16.47 5.14 -21.44
N HIS A 363 -15.24 5.56 -21.70
CA HIS A 363 -14.83 6.95 -21.90
C HIS A 363 -14.60 7.31 -23.37
N LEU A 364 -14.92 6.42 -24.31
CA LEU A 364 -14.74 6.68 -25.73
C LEU A 364 -16.07 7.00 -26.40
N ARG A 365 -16.10 8.04 -27.23
CA ARG A 365 -17.13 8.22 -28.26
C ARG A 365 -16.49 8.22 -29.62
N LEU A 366 -17.08 7.56 -30.60
CA LEU A 366 -16.67 7.73 -31.99
C LEU A 366 -17.72 8.58 -32.66
N SER A 367 -17.36 9.81 -33.04
CA SER A 367 -18.23 10.62 -33.85
C SER A 367 -18.14 10.07 -35.28
N ASN A 368 -19.22 9.47 -35.79
CA ASN A 368 -19.28 9.12 -37.22
C ASN A 368 -19.08 10.40 -38.02
N ARG A 369 -18.05 10.43 -38.88
CA ARG A 369 -17.91 11.46 -39.91
C ARG A 369 -18.71 11.09 -41.14
#